data_AF-A0AAD8Y982-F1
#
_entry.id   AF-A0AAD8Y982-F1
#
_cell.length_a   1.000
_cell.length_b   1.000
_cell.length_c   1.000
_cell.angle_alpha   90.00
_cell.angle_beta   90.00
_cell.angle_gamma   90.00
#
_symmetry.space_group_name_H-M   'P 1'
#
loop_
_entity.id
_entity.type
_entity.pdbx_description
1 polymer ?
#
loop_
_entity_poly.entity_id
_entity_poly.type
_entity_poly.pdbx_seq_one_letter_code
_entity_poly.pdbx_strand_id
1 'polypeptide(L)'
;MSNSQPPHQEQQPALFCSIGSPTTSISKQELRETVEKFLESLGARDDVLLLPPDFTRFHSQAGTITRFISEYYNFTEREEDAGDSSTRATSASSPSIQIIPALGTHAPMKNEQIELMFGSNLANKKTCNRNDDSSDSSPFVVHNWRDDVVTIGFAPEEMVEKATHGMVREKWPAQLNKLVWEKRIQRESDSSKSNPQPLVLSIGQVVPHEVTGMANYNKNLFVGVGGVEAINLSHFIGAVHGMEKLMGRGNNPLREILNYSSSKYLEPQLDLWYILTVMGPSSSQDSDDDQNDGVEMKGLFIGRDVQAYDLACDLSLKVNFNLLDRSPKKIVVYLNEEYHSTWLGNKSIYRTRMAIDDGGELIVLAPWVETFGEDDCIDSLIRKVGYVGTPGIMQAMENDDELKSNLSAVAHLIHGSSEGRFSVTYCPGKLTKEEVESVGYKYSDLEKMKQVYNIETLKDGWNTRTDENGSEEEFYYISNPALGLWAHPSRFEEESDTSDAAQKHGDVTISSNQEASDGSGGVGGWKKPPRKPDCAL
;
A
#
# COMPACT_ATOMS: atom_id res chain seq x y z
N MET A 1 -29.93 -45.40 -27.26
CA MET A 1 -29.24 -44.10 -27.46
C MET A 1 -29.48 -43.29 -26.20
N SER A 2 -28.54 -43.32 -25.26
CA SER A 2 -28.59 -42.57 -24.02
C SER A 2 -28.10 -41.14 -24.29
N ASN A 3 -28.96 -40.15 -24.05
CA ASN A 3 -28.58 -38.74 -24.01
C ASN A 3 -27.76 -38.51 -22.74
N SER A 4 -26.44 -38.43 -22.89
CA SER A 4 -25.55 -37.86 -21.89
C SER A 4 -25.59 -36.33 -22.03
N GLN A 5 -26.17 -35.64 -21.04
CA GLN A 5 -25.97 -34.21 -20.85
C GLN A 5 -24.48 -33.93 -20.59
N PRO A 6 -23.92 -32.82 -21.09
CA PRO A 6 -22.56 -32.42 -20.77
C PRO A 6 -22.45 -32.10 -19.28
N PRO A 7 -21.29 -32.33 -18.65
CA PRO A 7 -21.09 -32.04 -17.24
C PRO A 7 -21.25 -30.54 -17.01
N HIS A 8 -22.08 -30.18 -16.02
CA HIS A 8 -22.10 -28.84 -15.46
C HIS A 8 -20.68 -28.51 -14.99
N GLN A 9 -20.06 -27.46 -15.55
CA GLN A 9 -18.88 -26.84 -14.94
C GLN A 9 -19.31 -26.35 -13.56
N GLU A 10 -18.85 -27.01 -12.50
CA GLU A 10 -18.93 -26.46 -11.14
C GLU A 10 -18.28 -25.08 -11.18
N GLN A 11 -19.04 -24.05 -10.76
CA GLN A 11 -18.50 -22.70 -10.62
C GLN A 11 -17.35 -22.78 -9.61
N GLN A 12 -16.13 -22.45 -10.05
CA GLN A 12 -14.99 -22.38 -9.15
C GLN A 12 -15.30 -21.42 -7.99
N PRO A 13 -14.95 -21.77 -6.74
CA PRO A 13 -15.22 -20.92 -5.60
C PRO A 13 -14.46 -19.59 -5.74
N ALA A 14 -15.11 -18.49 -5.33
CA ALA A 14 -14.50 -17.16 -5.41
C ALA A 14 -13.26 -17.00 -4.50
N LEU A 15 -13.19 -17.79 -3.42
CA LEU A 15 -12.04 -17.96 -2.55
C LEU A 15 -11.49 -19.38 -2.70
N PHE A 16 -10.23 -19.51 -3.12
CA PHE A 16 -9.54 -20.79 -3.28
C PHE A 16 -8.74 -21.18 -2.03
N CYS A 17 -8.02 -20.21 -1.45
CA CYS A 17 -7.14 -20.43 -0.31
C CYS A 17 -7.31 -19.32 0.73
N SER A 18 -7.32 -19.69 2.00
CA SER A 18 -7.28 -18.79 3.14
C SER A 18 -6.55 -19.48 4.29
N ILE A 19 -5.23 -19.35 4.31
CA ILE A 19 -4.36 -19.92 5.34
C ILE A 19 -3.70 -18.76 6.08
N GLY A 20 -3.77 -18.74 7.41
CA GLY A 20 -2.94 -17.83 8.20
C GLY A 20 -3.42 -17.55 9.61
N SER A 21 -2.46 -17.19 10.46
CA SER A 21 -2.65 -16.72 11.84
C SER A 21 -1.38 -15.97 12.27
N PRO A 22 -1.39 -15.18 13.36
CA PRO A 22 -0.17 -14.50 13.83
C PRO A 22 1.01 -15.44 14.14
N THR A 23 0.71 -16.70 14.44
CA THR A 23 1.69 -17.76 14.76
C THR A 23 1.96 -18.71 13.60
N THR A 24 1.27 -18.57 12.47
CA THR A 24 1.52 -19.42 11.29
C THR A 24 2.86 -19.06 10.68
N SER A 25 3.60 -20.07 10.23
CA SER A 25 4.78 -19.92 9.37
C SER A 25 4.59 -20.85 8.18
N ILE A 26 4.40 -20.30 6.99
CA ILE A 26 4.23 -21.08 5.76
C ILE A 26 5.60 -21.30 5.13
N SER A 27 6.01 -22.56 5.04
CA SER A 27 7.28 -22.93 4.41
C SER A 27 7.25 -22.72 2.89
N LYS A 28 8.43 -22.60 2.27
CA LYS A 28 8.59 -22.49 0.81
C LYS A 28 7.96 -23.68 0.06
N GLN A 29 8.05 -24.88 0.63
CA GLN A 29 7.43 -26.09 0.08
C GLN A 29 5.90 -26.02 0.14
N GLU A 30 5.32 -25.69 1.29
CA GLU A 30 3.85 -25.55 1.44
C GLU A 30 3.29 -24.45 0.52
N LEU A 31 4.03 -23.34 0.38
CA LEU A 31 3.71 -22.28 -0.56
C LEU A 31 3.66 -22.80 -2.00
N ARG A 32 4.70 -23.53 -2.45
CA ARG A 32 4.77 -24.11 -3.79
C ARG A 32 3.59 -25.06 -4.02
N GLU A 33 3.38 -26.02 -3.14
CA GLU A 33 2.30 -27.01 -3.27
C GLU A 33 0.92 -26.35 -3.34
N THR A 34 0.70 -25.28 -2.58
CA THR A 34 -0.58 -24.54 -2.58
C THR A 34 -0.78 -23.77 -3.89
N VAL A 35 0.28 -23.10 -4.38
CA VAL A 35 0.24 -22.38 -5.67
C VAL A 35 0.05 -23.34 -6.84
N GLU A 36 0.75 -24.48 -6.85
CA GLU A 36 0.62 -25.47 -7.93
C GLU A 36 -0.79 -26.12 -7.95
N LYS A 37 -1.37 -26.44 -6.78
CA LYS A 37 -2.77 -26.90 -6.68
C LYS A 37 -3.77 -25.86 -7.19
N PHE A 38 -3.52 -24.57 -6.91
CA PHE A 38 -4.32 -23.48 -7.43
C PHE A 38 -4.26 -23.43 -8.96
N LEU A 39 -3.05 -23.44 -9.53
CA LEU A 39 -2.87 -23.40 -10.98
C LEU A 39 -3.47 -24.64 -11.68
N GLU A 40 -3.35 -25.83 -11.06
CA GLU A 40 -3.99 -27.06 -11.55
C GLU A 40 -5.50 -26.92 -11.62
N SER A 41 -6.13 -26.28 -10.61
CA SER A 41 -7.57 -26.03 -10.61
C SER A 41 -8.02 -25.11 -11.75
N LEU A 42 -7.14 -24.22 -12.24
CA LEU A 42 -7.42 -23.30 -13.35
C LEU A 42 -7.33 -23.96 -14.73
N GLY A 43 -6.72 -25.15 -14.83
CA GLY A 43 -6.48 -25.86 -16.07
C GLY A 43 -5.43 -25.20 -16.98
N ALA A 44 -5.29 -25.74 -18.20
CA ALA A 44 -4.31 -25.28 -19.17
C ALA A 44 -4.56 -23.82 -19.61
N ARG A 45 -3.47 -23.08 -19.84
CA ARG A 45 -3.48 -21.69 -20.33
C ARG A 45 -2.57 -21.55 -21.53
N ASP A 46 -2.88 -20.57 -22.37
CA ASP A 46 -2.09 -20.16 -23.53
C ASP A 46 -1.43 -18.78 -23.34
N ASP A 47 -2.01 -17.93 -22.49
CA ASP A 47 -1.56 -16.57 -22.23
C ASP A 47 -1.74 -16.19 -20.76
N VAL A 48 -0.66 -15.78 -20.09
CA VAL A 48 -0.63 -15.47 -18.66
C VAL A 48 0.07 -14.13 -18.44
N LEU A 49 -0.56 -13.24 -17.67
CA LEU A 49 0.02 -11.99 -17.20
C LEU A 49 0.19 -12.01 -15.69
N LEU A 50 1.42 -11.80 -15.22
CA LEU A 50 1.76 -11.75 -13.81
C LEU A 50 2.02 -10.29 -13.40
N LEU A 51 1.38 -9.85 -12.32
CA LEU A 51 1.52 -8.49 -11.76
C LEU A 51 2.07 -8.56 -10.33
N PRO A 52 3.36 -8.93 -10.14
CA PRO A 52 4.02 -8.84 -8.84
C PRO A 52 4.29 -7.38 -8.46
N PRO A 53 4.60 -7.07 -7.17
CA PRO A 53 5.10 -5.76 -6.81
C PRO A 53 6.55 -5.59 -7.31
N ASP A 54 7.09 -4.39 -7.15
CA ASP A 54 8.49 -4.09 -7.42
C ASP A 54 9.43 -4.50 -6.27
N PHE A 55 10.71 -4.15 -6.40
CA PHE A 55 11.75 -4.50 -5.43
C PHE A 55 11.51 -3.91 -4.03
N THR A 56 10.72 -2.84 -3.89
CA THR A 56 10.41 -2.25 -2.56
C THR A 56 9.56 -3.19 -1.69
N ARG A 57 9.07 -4.28 -2.27
CA ARG A 57 8.35 -5.37 -1.60
C ARG A 57 9.08 -6.71 -1.76
N PHE A 58 10.41 -6.70 -1.80
CA PHE A 58 11.24 -7.91 -1.91
C PHE A 58 10.81 -9.02 -0.94
N HIS A 59 10.64 -8.72 0.35
CA HIS A 59 10.24 -9.69 1.38
C HIS A 59 8.78 -10.18 1.28
N SER A 60 8.00 -9.76 0.29
CA SER A 60 6.60 -10.19 0.12
C SER A 60 6.45 -11.65 -0.31
N GLN A 61 7.55 -12.32 -0.67
CA GLN A 61 7.57 -13.63 -1.35
C GLN A 61 6.86 -13.64 -2.72
N ALA A 62 6.45 -12.48 -3.23
CA ALA A 62 5.77 -12.38 -4.52
C ALA A 62 6.67 -12.79 -5.70
N GLY A 63 7.97 -12.52 -5.60
CA GLY A 63 8.94 -12.96 -6.60
C GLY A 63 9.08 -14.47 -6.65
N THR A 64 9.13 -15.13 -5.49
CA THR A 64 9.10 -16.60 -5.37
C THR A 64 7.82 -17.19 -5.93
N ILE A 65 6.65 -16.61 -5.61
CA ILE A 65 5.36 -17.05 -6.18
C ILE A 65 5.36 -16.90 -7.71
N THR A 66 5.86 -15.78 -8.23
CA THR A 66 5.99 -15.53 -9.68
C THR A 66 6.85 -16.59 -10.34
N ARG A 67 8.00 -16.94 -9.73
CA ARG A 67 8.86 -18.03 -10.19
C ARG A 67 8.14 -19.38 -10.19
N PHE A 68 7.44 -19.73 -9.11
CA PHE A 68 6.69 -20.98 -9.03
C PHE A 68 5.62 -21.10 -10.13
N ILE A 69 4.94 -20.00 -10.45
CA ILE A 69 3.96 -19.97 -11.55
C ILE A 69 4.65 -20.21 -12.90
N SER A 70 5.80 -19.54 -13.17
CA SER A 70 6.58 -19.74 -14.40
C SER A 70 7.11 -21.17 -14.54
N GLU A 71 7.60 -21.76 -13.46
CA GLU A 71 8.06 -23.15 -13.43
C GLU A 71 6.92 -24.15 -13.62
N TYR A 72 5.76 -23.92 -12.98
CA TYR A 72 4.57 -24.78 -13.14
C TYR A 72 4.14 -24.87 -14.60
N TYR A 73 4.14 -23.75 -15.30
CA TYR A 73 3.79 -23.65 -16.72
C TYR A 73 4.92 -24.08 -17.66
N ASN A 74 6.02 -24.65 -17.15
CA ASN A 74 7.22 -25.00 -17.93
C ASN A 74 7.77 -23.82 -18.77
N PHE A 75 7.53 -22.58 -18.33
CA PHE A 75 8.03 -21.38 -19.03
C PHE A 75 9.54 -21.20 -18.76
N THR A 76 9.98 -21.58 -17.57
CA THR A 76 11.37 -21.64 -17.12
C THR A 76 11.66 -22.96 -16.44
N GLU A 77 12.93 -23.38 -16.47
CA GLU A 77 13.38 -24.54 -15.70
C GLU A 77 13.32 -24.24 -14.20
N ARG A 78 12.99 -25.27 -13.40
CA ARG A 78 13.02 -25.18 -11.95
C ARG A 78 14.44 -24.88 -11.49
N GLU A 79 14.60 -23.87 -10.66
CA GLU A 79 15.85 -23.66 -9.94
C GLU A 79 15.99 -24.73 -8.84
N GLU A 80 17.17 -25.37 -8.76
CA GLU A 80 17.47 -26.33 -7.70
C GLU A 80 17.53 -25.59 -6.35
N ASP A 81 16.40 -25.52 -5.66
CA ASP A 81 16.38 -25.16 -4.25
C ASP A 81 16.93 -26.36 -3.45
N ALA A 82 17.85 -26.12 -2.51
CA ALA A 82 18.51 -27.16 -1.71
C ALA A 82 17.49 -28.01 -0.92
N GLY A 83 16.94 -29.07 -1.54
CA GLY A 83 16.01 -29.99 -0.90
C GLY A 83 14.89 -30.58 -1.78
N ASP A 84 14.60 -30.03 -2.97
CA ASP A 84 13.50 -30.54 -3.81
C ASP A 84 14.02 -31.38 -4.99
N SER A 85 13.91 -32.71 -4.89
CA SER A 85 14.32 -33.65 -5.95
C SER A 85 13.19 -34.00 -6.93
N SER A 86 12.06 -33.26 -6.93
CA SER A 86 10.92 -33.60 -7.77
C SER A 86 11.03 -33.01 -9.20
N THR A 87 11.41 -33.89 -10.14
CA THR A 87 11.61 -33.58 -11.56
C THR A 87 10.38 -33.88 -12.43
N ARG A 88 9.20 -33.38 -12.06
CA ARG A 88 7.99 -33.52 -12.92
C ARG A 88 7.57 -32.18 -13.52
N ALA A 89 7.45 -32.16 -14.84
CA ALA A 89 6.65 -31.18 -15.57
C ALA A 89 5.20 -31.26 -15.05
N THR A 90 4.66 -30.15 -14.55
CA THR A 90 3.35 -30.12 -13.88
C THR A 90 2.23 -29.66 -14.81
N SER A 91 2.48 -28.73 -15.74
CA SER A 91 1.50 -28.34 -16.78
C SER A 91 1.66 -29.11 -18.10
N ALA A 92 0.55 -29.40 -18.77
CA ALA A 92 0.52 -29.96 -20.13
C ALA A 92 0.71 -28.90 -21.25
N SER A 93 0.67 -27.61 -20.91
CA SER A 93 0.90 -26.48 -21.83
C SER A 93 2.01 -25.55 -21.33
N SER A 94 2.64 -24.84 -22.28
CA SER A 94 3.62 -23.78 -22.02
C SER A 94 3.11 -22.45 -22.59
N PRO A 95 2.32 -21.67 -21.82
CA PRO A 95 1.76 -20.38 -22.26
C PRO A 95 2.84 -19.33 -22.53
N SER A 96 2.46 -18.28 -23.25
CA SER A 96 3.20 -17.02 -23.18
C SER A 96 3.02 -16.39 -21.79
N ILE A 97 4.13 -16.02 -21.14
CA ILE A 97 4.10 -15.31 -19.86
C ILE A 97 4.72 -13.93 -20.04
N GLN A 98 4.00 -12.91 -19.61
CA GLN A 98 4.51 -11.54 -19.45
C GLN A 98 4.41 -11.14 -17.98
N ILE A 99 5.40 -10.38 -17.51
CA ILE A 99 5.50 -9.97 -16.10
C ILE A 99 5.60 -8.45 -16.07
N ILE A 100 4.67 -7.79 -15.39
CA ILE A 100 4.73 -6.33 -15.17
C ILE A 100 4.89 -6.09 -13.67
N PRO A 101 6.11 -5.80 -13.18
CA PRO A 101 6.27 -5.28 -11.83
C PRO A 101 5.40 -4.03 -11.64
N ALA A 102 4.55 -4.03 -10.61
CA ALA A 102 3.60 -2.98 -10.34
C ALA A 102 4.28 -1.79 -9.64
N LEU A 103 5.01 -0.99 -10.44
CA LEU A 103 5.88 0.10 -9.99
C LEU A 103 5.13 1.28 -9.35
N GLY A 104 3.89 1.55 -9.79
CA GLY A 104 3.29 2.86 -9.59
C GLY A 104 4.18 3.96 -10.16
N THR A 105 4.66 4.87 -9.30
CA THR A 105 5.57 5.96 -9.70
C THR A 105 7.05 5.62 -9.53
N HIS A 106 7.39 4.42 -9.06
CA HIS A 106 8.78 4.05 -8.75
C HIS A 106 9.65 3.88 -10.00
N ALA A 107 10.96 3.95 -9.80
CA ALA A 107 11.93 3.68 -10.84
C ALA A 107 11.84 2.19 -11.30
N PRO A 108 12.12 1.90 -12.58
CA PRO A 108 12.23 0.53 -13.06
C PRO A 108 13.24 -0.27 -12.26
N MET A 109 12.92 -1.55 -12.02
CA MET A 109 13.85 -2.47 -11.35
C MET A 109 15.11 -2.66 -12.20
N LYS A 110 16.28 -2.65 -11.54
CA LYS A 110 17.55 -3.04 -12.16
C LYS A 110 17.59 -4.55 -12.39
N ASN A 111 18.42 -5.02 -13.31
CA ASN A 111 18.54 -6.45 -13.59
C ASN A 111 18.96 -7.25 -12.34
N GLU A 112 19.85 -6.71 -11.52
CA GLU A 112 20.29 -7.36 -10.28
C GLU A 112 19.13 -7.50 -9.29
N GLN A 113 18.23 -6.51 -9.23
CA GLN A 113 17.02 -6.57 -8.41
C GLN A 113 16.01 -7.59 -8.94
N ILE A 114 15.88 -7.69 -10.27
CA ILE A 114 15.02 -8.70 -10.92
C ILE A 114 15.56 -10.11 -10.62
N GLU A 115 16.86 -10.33 -10.81
CA GLU A 115 17.51 -11.62 -10.52
C GLU A 115 17.35 -12.02 -9.05
N LEU A 116 17.62 -11.10 -8.13
CA LEU A 116 17.48 -11.35 -6.70
C LEU A 116 16.02 -11.66 -6.31
N MET A 117 15.04 -10.95 -6.87
CA MET A 117 13.63 -11.13 -6.51
C MET A 117 12.97 -12.35 -7.16
N PHE A 118 13.30 -12.65 -8.42
CA PHE A 118 12.57 -13.62 -9.25
C PHE A 118 13.37 -14.89 -9.59
N GLY A 119 14.65 -14.94 -9.26
CA GLY A 119 15.55 -16.04 -9.61
C GLY A 119 16.25 -15.83 -10.96
N SER A 120 17.48 -16.37 -11.08
CA SER A 120 18.35 -16.24 -12.24
C SER A 120 17.75 -16.83 -13.52
N ASN A 121 17.05 -17.96 -13.46
CA ASN A 121 16.47 -18.61 -14.64
C ASN A 121 15.37 -17.75 -15.27
N LEU A 122 14.52 -17.15 -14.43
CA LEU A 122 13.43 -16.29 -14.90
C LEU A 122 13.94 -14.91 -15.33
N ALA A 123 14.86 -14.32 -14.58
CA ALA A 123 15.47 -13.03 -14.91
C ALA A 123 16.20 -13.05 -16.28
N ASN A 124 16.86 -14.17 -16.61
CA ASN A 124 17.62 -14.33 -17.84
C ASN A 124 16.81 -14.93 -19.00
N LYS A 125 15.53 -15.28 -18.79
CA LYS A 125 14.68 -15.85 -19.82
C LYS A 125 14.53 -14.90 -21.00
N LYS A 126 14.66 -15.45 -22.21
CA LYS A 126 14.35 -14.78 -23.48
C LYS A 126 13.07 -15.33 -24.09
N THR A 127 12.31 -14.43 -24.71
CA THR A 127 11.04 -14.74 -25.36
C THR A 127 11.06 -14.25 -26.80
N CYS A 128 10.54 -15.08 -27.71
CA CYS A 128 10.39 -14.76 -29.12
C CYS A 128 9.08 -13.97 -29.32
N ASN A 129 9.12 -12.84 -30.02
CA ASN A 129 7.89 -12.19 -30.44
C ASN A 129 7.24 -13.01 -31.56
N ARG A 130 5.92 -13.22 -31.49
CA ARG A 130 5.15 -13.97 -32.51
C ARG A 130 5.29 -13.41 -33.94
N ASN A 131 5.81 -12.20 -34.10
CA ASN A 131 5.99 -11.50 -35.37
C ASN A 131 7.46 -11.20 -35.73
N ASP A 132 8.43 -11.62 -34.90
CA ASP A 132 9.85 -11.34 -35.13
C ASP A 132 10.73 -12.45 -34.53
N ASP A 133 11.14 -13.40 -35.38
CA ASP A 133 12.04 -14.52 -35.04
C ASP A 133 13.45 -14.06 -34.60
N SER A 134 13.74 -12.76 -34.61
CA SER A 134 15.03 -12.18 -34.22
C SER A 134 15.04 -11.45 -32.88
N SER A 135 13.88 -11.24 -32.23
CA SER A 135 13.82 -10.44 -31.00
C SER A 135 13.98 -11.29 -29.73
N ASP A 136 15.17 -11.23 -29.12
CA ASP A 136 15.52 -11.82 -27.82
C ASP A 136 14.97 -10.94 -26.66
N SER A 137 13.64 -10.88 -26.51
CA SER A 137 12.98 -9.95 -25.58
C SER A 137 12.77 -10.55 -24.19
N SER A 138 12.95 -9.72 -23.15
CA SER A 138 12.68 -10.11 -21.75
C SER A 138 11.18 -10.30 -21.51
N PRO A 139 10.75 -11.28 -20.70
CA PRO A 139 9.35 -11.37 -20.26
C PRO A 139 8.95 -10.24 -19.30
N PHE A 140 9.92 -9.53 -18.71
CA PHE A 140 9.67 -8.39 -17.83
C PHE A 140 9.39 -7.13 -18.65
N VAL A 141 8.19 -6.58 -18.47
CA VAL A 141 7.70 -5.38 -19.12
C VAL A 141 7.70 -4.24 -18.11
N VAL A 142 8.45 -3.18 -18.40
CA VAL A 142 8.51 -1.99 -17.56
C VAL A 142 7.21 -1.19 -17.72
N HIS A 143 6.53 -0.92 -16.62
CA HIS A 143 5.33 -0.08 -16.64
C HIS A 143 5.69 1.41 -16.72
N ASN A 144 5.20 2.10 -17.75
CA ASN A 144 5.22 3.56 -17.81
C ASN A 144 3.84 4.14 -17.47
N TRP A 145 3.68 4.59 -16.23
CA TRP A 145 2.45 5.18 -15.68
C TRP A 145 2.00 6.50 -16.34
N ARG A 146 2.83 7.08 -17.23
CA ARG A 146 2.51 8.30 -17.97
C ARG A 146 1.93 8.00 -19.34
N ASP A 147 2.55 7.07 -20.09
CA ASP A 147 2.26 6.88 -21.51
C ASP A 147 1.63 5.52 -21.86
N ASP A 148 1.84 4.49 -21.05
CA ASP A 148 1.40 3.11 -21.31
C ASP A 148 0.05 2.78 -20.68
N VAL A 149 -0.80 3.80 -20.55
CA VAL A 149 -2.06 3.72 -19.81
C VAL A 149 -3.27 4.01 -20.68
N VAL A 150 -4.39 3.40 -20.34
CA VAL A 150 -5.72 3.63 -20.94
C VAL A 150 -6.72 3.93 -19.83
N THR A 151 -7.61 4.90 -20.05
CA THR A 151 -8.74 5.14 -19.15
C THR A 151 -9.90 4.25 -19.57
N ILE A 152 -10.21 3.24 -18.77
CA ILE A 152 -11.22 2.22 -19.09
C ILE A 152 -12.62 2.61 -18.60
N GLY A 153 -12.71 3.65 -17.78
CA GLY A 153 -13.95 4.12 -17.18
C GLY A 153 -13.72 5.16 -16.09
N PHE A 154 -14.78 5.44 -15.33
CA PHE A 154 -14.76 6.44 -14.27
C PHE A 154 -15.61 5.99 -13.07
N ALA A 155 -15.09 6.16 -11.86
CA ALA A 155 -15.92 6.15 -10.67
C ALA A 155 -16.76 7.45 -10.61
N PRO A 156 -18.01 7.39 -10.11
CA PRO A 156 -18.88 8.56 -10.04
C PRO A 156 -18.27 9.67 -9.20
N GLU A 157 -18.58 10.91 -9.59
CA GLU A 157 -18.23 12.12 -8.83
C GLU A 157 -18.73 12.06 -7.39
N GLU A 158 -19.94 11.53 -7.17
CA GLU A 158 -20.53 11.37 -5.83
C GLU A 158 -19.65 10.53 -4.89
N MET A 159 -18.98 9.49 -5.40
CA MET A 159 -18.07 8.68 -4.58
C MET A 159 -16.83 9.49 -4.18
N VAL A 160 -16.31 10.30 -5.10
CA VAL A 160 -15.15 11.16 -4.84
C VAL A 160 -15.51 12.31 -3.90
N GLU A 161 -16.66 12.94 -4.10
CA GLU A 161 -17.18 14.00 -3.23
C GLU A 161 -17.37 13.47 -1.80
N LYS A 162 -17.99 12.29 -1.65
CA LYS A 162 -18.12 11.63 -0.35
C LYS A 162 -16.76 11.30 0.27
N ALA A 163 -15.85 10.70 -0.50
CA ALA A 163 -14.52 10.30 -0.02
C ALA A 163 -13.68 11.50 0.45
N THR A 164 -13.90 12.66 -0.15
CA THR A 164 -13.16 13.90 0.11
C THR A 164 -13.93 14.91 0.95
N HIS A 165 -15.03 14.52 1.60
CA HIS A 165 -15.84 15.41 2.42
C HIS A 165 -16.31 16.69 1.69
N GLY A 166 -16.62 16.58 0.41
CA GLY A 166 -17.09 17.67 -0.43
C GLY A 166 -16.00 18.47 -1.15
N MET A 167 -14.72 18.21 -0.85
CA MET A 167 -13.60 19.01 -1.38
C MET A 167 -13.36 18.80 -2.88
N VAL A 168 -13.59 17.58 -3.38
CA VAL A 168 -13.40 17.24 -4.80
C VAL A 168 -14.72 16.81 -5.42
N ARG A 169 -15.12 17.51 -6.47
CA ARG A 169 -16.34 17.23 -7.26
C ARG A 169 -15.95 16.87 -8.69
N GLU A 170 -15.17 15.81 -8.82
CA GLU A 170 -14.75 15.27 -10.10
C GLU A 170 -14.87 13.74 -10.10
N LYS A 171 -15.01 13.15 -11.30
CA LYS A 171 -15.00 11.69 -11.44
C LYS A 171 -13.58 11.16 -11.31
N TRP A 172 -13.40 10.03 -10.63
CA TRP A 172 -12.10 9.38 -10.54
C TRP A 172 -11.82 8.54 -11.80
N PRO A 173 -10.70 8.76 -12.52
CA PRO A 173 -10.42 8.05 -13.77
C PRO A 173 -9.85 6.66 -13.51
N ALA A 174 -10.54 5.61 -13.95
CA ALA A 174 -10.02 4.24 -13.89
C ALA A 174 -8.95 4.05 -14.97
N GLN A 175 -7.69 4.36 -14.63
CA GLN A 175 -6.55 4.19 -15.53
C GLN A 175 -5.84 2.85 -15.24
N LEU A 176 -5.44 2.17 -16.31
CA LEU A 176 -4.79 0.87 -16.26
C LEU A 176 -3.74 0.76 -17.37
N ASN A 177 -2.70 -0.03 -17.15
CA ASN A 177 -1.74 -0.39 -18.18
C ASN A 177 -2.44 -1.05 -19.39
N LYS A 178 -2.09 -0.61 -20.60
CA LYS A 178 -2.66 -1.09 -21.87
C LYS A 178 -2.56 -2.61 -22.03
N LEU A 179 -1.43 -3.20 -21.65
CA LEU A 179 -1.20 -4.65 -21.77
C LEU A 179 -2.13 -5.45 -20.85
N VAL A 180 -2.42 -4.95 -19.64
CA VAL A 180 -3.42 -5.57 -18.74
C VAL A 180 -4.80 -5.52 -19.39
N TRP A 181 -5.15 -4.36 -19.97
CA TRP A 181 -6.40 -4.22 -20.70
C TRP A 181 -6.43 -5.18 -21.90
N GLU A 182 -5.36 -5.37 -22.65
CA GLU A 182 -5.33 -6.30 -23.80
C GLU A 182 -5.61 -7.77 -23.43
N LYS A 183 -5.46 -8.18 -22.16
CA LYS A 183 -5.82 -9.53 -21.67
C LYS A 183 -7.32 -9.76 -21.48
N ARG A 184 -8.18 -8.88 -22.01
CA ARG A 184 -9.63 -9.06 -21.97
C ARG A 184 -10.08 -10.34 -22.67
N ILE A 185 -11.04 -11.02 -22.03
CA ILE A 185 -11.78 -12.17 -22.53
C ILE A 185 -12.43 -11.78 -23.87
N GLN A 186 -11.97 -12.41 -24.94
CA GLN A 186 -12.56 -12.24 -26.26
C GLN A 186 -13.82 -13.10 -26.32
N ARG A 187 -14.99 -12.46 -26.37
CA ARG A 187 -16.27 -13.16 -26.59
C ARG A 187 -16.38 -13.45 -28.08
N GLU A 188 -15.74 -14.52 -28.54
CA GLU A 188 -15.95 -15.00 -29.91
C GLU A 188 -17.41 -15.42 -30.12
N SER A 189 -17.99 -15.07 -31.28
CA SER A 189 -19.33 -15.50 -31.68
C SER A 189 -19.38 -16.95 -32.18
N ASP A 190 -18.23 -17.62 -32.30
CA ASP A 190 -18.08 -18.93 -32.90
C ASP A 190 -17.66 -19.96 -31.84
N SER A 191 -18.64 -20.71 -31.33
CA SER A 191 -18.50 -21.71 -30.27
C SER A 191 -17.63 -22.93 -30.63
N SER A 192 -16.99 -22.94 -31.81
CA SER A 192 -16.22 -24.07 -32.33
C SER A 192 -14.73 -24.09 -31.92
N LYS A 193 -14.18 -22.97 -31.42
CA LYS A 193 -12.80 -22.85 -30.93
C LYS A 193 -12.77 -22.32 -29.49
N SER A 194 -12.76 -23.22 -28.51
CA SER A 194 -12.53 -22.82 -27.11
C SER A 194 -11.03 -22.63 -26.86
N ASN A 195 -10.45 -21.51 -27.30
CA ASN A 195 -9.11 -21.17 -26.83
C ASN A 195 -9.17 -20.83 -25.33
N PRO A 196 -8.22 -21.30 -24.50
CA PRO A 196 -8.10 -20.88 -23.11
C PRO A 196 -8.08 -19.35 -22.99
N GLN A 197 -8.86 -18.81 -22.05
CA GLN A 197 -8.90 -17.37 -21.80
C GLN A 197 -7.57 -16.89 -21.18
N PRO A 198 -7.11 -15.67 -21.51
CA PRO A 198 -5.95 -15.08 -20.85
C PRO A 198 -6.15 -15.02 -19.34
N LEU A 199 -5.11 -15.39 -18.59
CA LEU A 199 -5.12 -15.36 -17.13
C LEU A 199 -4.35 -14.14 -16.63
N VAL A 200 -4.94 -13.37 -15.71
CA VAL A 200 -4.26 -12.26 -15.03
C VAL A 200 -4.12 -12.59 -13.54
N LEU A 201 -2.88 -12.66 -13.04
CA LEU A 201 -2.59 -12.92 -11.63
C LEU A 201 -1.96 -11.68 -10.99
N SER A 202 -2.69 -11.04 -10.08
CA SER A 202 -2.17 -9.98 -9.21
C SER A 202 -1.55 -10.59 -7.96
N ILE A 203 -0.26 -10.37 -7.74
CA ILE A 203 0.49 -11.05 -6.68
C ILE A 203 1.03 -9.99 -5.72
N GLY A 204 0.98 -10.24 -4.41
CA GLY A 204 1.85 -9.55 -3.46
C GLY A 204 1.27 -9.38 -2.07
N GLN A 205 1.93 -8.53 -1.28
CA GLN A 205 1.68 -8.41 0.15
C GLN A 205 0.53 -7.45 0.50
N VAL A 206 -0.36 -7.88 1.40
CA VAL A 206 -1.27 -7.02 2.16
C VAL A 206 -0.56 -6.56 3.44
N VAL A 207 -0.46 -5.24 3.60
CA VAL A 207 0.24 -4.57 4.70
C VAL A 207 -0.41 -3.19 4.92
N PRO A 208 -0.41 -2.61 6.14
CA PRO A 208 -0.96 -1.27 6.35
C PRO A 208 -0.32 -0.22 5.43
N HIS A 209 -1.15 0.67 4.90
CA HIS A 209 -0.77 1.63 3.88
C HIS A 209 -1.43 2.98 4.10
N GLU A 210 -0.64 4.05 4.07
CA GLU A 210 -1.05 5.42 4.40
C GLU A 210 -2.10 6.01 3.46
N VAL A 211 -2.04 5.69 2.17
CA VAL A 211 -3.00 6.17 1.16
C VAL A 211 -4.29 5.37 1.12
N THR A 212 -4.22 4.04 1.10
CA THR A 212 -5.37 3.16 0.78
C THR A 212 -5.84 2.30 1.96
N GLY A 213 -5.34 2.61 3.16
CA GLY A 213 -5.57 1.88 4.41
C GLY A 213 -4.77 0.59 4.52
N MET A 214 -4.96 -0.32 3.56
CA MET A 214 -4.19 -1.54 3.39
C MET A 214 -3.63 -1.59 1.95
N ALA A 215 -2.45 -2.16 1.72
CA ALA A 215 -1.86 -2.26 0.38
C ALA A 215 -2.52 -3.36 -0.48
N ASN A 216 -2.08 -3.48 -1.73
CA ASN A 216 -2.46 -4.54 -2.69
C ASN A 216 -3.96 -4.58 -3.06
N TYR A 217 -4.40 -5.73 -3.58
CA TYR A 217 -5.69 -5.95 -4.21
C TYR A 217 -5.89 -4.96 -5.37
N ASN A 218 -7.04 -4.28 -5.47
CA ASN A 218 -7.29 -3.31 -6.55
C ASN A 218 -6.30 -2.13 -6.60
N LYS A 219 -5.55 -1.84 -5.52
CA LYS A 219 -4.43 -0.89 -5.56
C LYS A 219 -3.36 -1.34 -6.55
N ASN A 220 -3.06 -2.63 -6.62
CA ASN A 220 -2.02 -3.15 -7.49
C ASN A 220 -2.33 -2.88 -8.97
N LEU A 221 -3.62 -2.91 -9.34
CA LEU A 221 -4.10 -2.65 -10.69
C LEU A 221 -4.16 -1.16 -11.01
N PHE A 222 -4.84 -0.38 -10.17
CA PHE A 222 -5.17 1.02 -10.47
C PHE A 222 -4.15 2.05 -10.00
N VAL A 223 -3.21 1.63 -9.15
CA VAL A 223 -2.07 2.45 -8.72
C VAL A 223 -0.78 1.81 -9.21
N GLY A 224 -0.55 0.52 -8.89
CA GLY A 224 0.69 -0.18 -9.23
C GLY A 224 0.95 -0.33 -10.74
N VAL A 225 -0.08 -0.63 -11.52
CA VAL A 225 -0.07 -0.56 -13.00
C VAL A 225 -1.09 0.45 -13.53
N GLY A 226 -1.29 1.52 -12.76
CA GLY A 226 -2.25 2.59 -13.02
C GLY A 226 -1.69 3.74 -13.86
N GLY A 227 -2.37 4.88 -13.85
CA GLY A 227 -1.93 6.08 -14.57
C GLY A 227 -1.87 7.34 -13.72
N VAL A 228 -1.12 8.34 -14.21
CA VAL A 228 -0.86 9.62 -13.52
C VAL A 228 -2.07 10.26 -12.87
N GLU A 229 -3.23 10.30 -13.54
CA GLU A 229 -4.40 10.98 -13.02
C GLU A 229 -5.06 10.16 -11.89
N ALA A 230 -5.15 8.84 -12.08
CA ALA A 230 -5.68 7.92 -11.08
C ALA A 230 -4.79 7.91 -9.82
N ILE A 231 -3.47 7.85 -10.00
CA ILE A 231 -2.48 7.83 -8.92
C ILE A 231 -2.58 9.13 -8.12
N ASN A 232 -2.42 10.29 -8.77
CA ASN A 232 -2.40 11.58 -8.07
C ASN A 232 -3.70 11.85 -7.32
N LEU A 233 -4.86 11.58 -7.96
CA LEU A 233 -6.15 11.78 -7.30
C LEU A 233 -6.36 10.79 -6.15
N SER A 234 -5.88 9.55 -6.25
CA SER A 234 -5.95 8.59 -5.14
C SER A 234 -5.12 9.03 -3.94
N HIS A 235 -3.90 9.53 -4.16
CA HIS A 235 -3.06 10.09 -3.09
C HIS A 235 -3.75 11.27 -2.40
N PHE A 236 -4.34 12.17 -3.19
CA PHE A 236 -5.07 13.30 -2.64
C PHE A 236 -6.30 12.87 -1.84
N ILE A 237 -7.14 11.98 -2.37
CA ILE A 237 -8.31 11.43 -1.67
C ILE A 237 -7.89 10.79 -0.35
N GLY A 238 -6.83 9.97 -0.37
CA GLY A 238 -6.30 9.32 0.83
C GLY A 238 -5.85 10.35 1.89
N ALA A 239 -5.15 11.39 1.47
CA ALA A 239 -4.71 12.45 2.37
C ALA A 239 -5.88 13.18 3.04
N VAL A 240 -6.83 13.69 2.24
CA VAL A 240 -7.93 14.51 2.78
C VAL A 240 -8.98 13.72 3.55
N HIS A 241 -9.13 12.42 3.29
CA HIS A 241 -10.02 11.57 4.09
C HIS A 241 -9.50 11.42 5.53
N GLY A 242 -8.17 11.46 5.70
CA GLY A 242 -7.49 11.44 6.98
C GLY A 242 -6.88 10.07 7.28
N MET A 243 -5.58 10.06 7.56
CA MET A 243 -4.80 8.84 7.76
C MET A 243 -5.31 7.98 8.91
N GLU A 244 -5.79 8.59 10.00
CA GLU A 244 -6.32 7.84 11.16
C GLU A 244 -7.60 7.06 10.84
N LYS A 245 -8.38 7.52 9.86
CA LYS A 245 -9.58 6.84 9.37
C LYS A 245 -9.26 5.80 8.29
N LEU A 246 -8.05 5.81 7.71
CA LEU A 246 -7.66 4.90 6.63
C LEU A 246 -6.73 3.80 7.13
N MET A 247 -5.66 4.17 7.82
CA MET A 247 -4.53 3.31 8.12
C MET A 247 -4.98 2.01 8.78
N GLY A 248 -4.60 0.88 8.18
CA GLY A 248 -4.95 -0.45 8.68
C GLY A 248 -6.39 -0.89 8.42
N ARG A 249 -7.23 -0.10 7.74
CA ARG A 249 -8.61 -0.48 7.40
C ARG A 249 -8.69 -0.94 5.95
N GLY A 250 -9.10 -2.20 5.76
CA GLY A 250 -9.35 -2.79 4.45
C GLY A 250 -10.50 -2.11 3.71
N ASN A 251 -11.52 -1.64 4.45
CA ASN A 251 -12.64 -0.88 3.90
C ASN A 251 -12.49 0.62 4.19
N ASN A 252 -12.60 1.45 3.15
CA ASN A 252 -12.59 2.91 3.23
C ASN A 252 -13.05 3.53 1.89
N PRO A 253 -13.40 4.82 1.83
CA PRO A 253 -13.95 5.41 0.61
C PRO A 253 -13.04 5.35 -0.62
N LEU A 254 -11.72 5.45 -0.46
CA LEU A 254 -10.80 5.26 -1.60
C LEU A 254 -10.82 3.80 -2.06
N ARG A 255 -10.84 2.84 -1.13
CA ARG A 255 -11.00 1.42 -1.48
C ARG A 255 -12.33 1.18 -2.20
N GLU A 256 -13.42 1.78 -1.77
CA GLU A 256 -14.72 1.69 -2.44
C GLU A 256 -14.63 2.17 -3.90
N ILE A 257 -13.93 3.28 -4.17
CA ILE A 257 -13.69 3.80 -5.53
C ILE A 257 -12.92 2.79 -6.40
N LEU A 258 -11.84 2.21 -5.85
CA LEU A 258 -11.03 1.21 -6.54
C LEU A 258 -11.83 -0.08 -6.81
N ASN A 259 -12.58 -0.55 -5.82
CA ASN A 259 -13.40 -1.76 -5.91
C ASN A 259 -14.55 -1.58 -6.91
N TYR A 260 -15.26 -0.44 -6.85
CA TYR A 260 -16.27 -0.10 -7.86
C TYR A 260 -15.70 -0.15 -9.28
N SER A 261 -14.50 0.41 -9.47
CA SER A 261 -13.86 0.44 -10.78
C SER A 261 -13.47 -0.97 -11.25
N SER A 262 -13.00 -1.83 -10.35
CA SER A 262 -12.70 -3.23 -10.67
C SER A 262 -13.96 -4.01 -11.04
N SER A 263 -14.99 -3.97 -10.19
CA SER A 263 -16.22 -4.72 -10.41
C SER A 263 -16.98 -4.26 -11.65
N LYS A 264 -16.91 -2.96 -11.98
CA LYS A 264 -17.57 -2.42 -13.18
C LYS A 264 -16.82 -2.69 -14.47
N TYR A 265 -15.49 -2.61 -14.46
CA TYR A 265 -14.69 -2.57 -15.69
C TYR A 265 -13.76 -3.76 -15.89
N LEU A 266 -13.27 -4.41 -14.83
CA LEU A 266 -12.30 -5.51 -14.90
C LEU A 266 -12.95 -6.87 -14.74
N GLU A 267 -13.73 -7.10 -13.68
CA GLU A 267 -14.35 -8.40 -13.39
C GLU A 267 -15.17 -8.98 -14.58
N PRO A 268 -15.94 -8.18 -15.34
CA PRO A 268 -16.71 -8.70 -16.48
C PRO A 268 -15.86 -9.03 -17.71
N GLN A 269 -14.58 -8.64 -17.69
CA GLN A 269 -13.69 -8.59 -18.85
C GLN A 269 -12.41 -9.41 -18.67
N LEU A 270 -11.97 -9.71 -17.45
CA LEU A 270 -10.70 -10.41 -17.17
C LEU A 270 -10.95 -11.66 -16.33
N ASP A 271 -10.20 -12.73 -16.63
CA ASP A 271 -10.04 -13.83 -15.66
C ASP A 271 -8.92 -13.45 -14.68
N LEU A 272 -9.31 -12.62 -13.70
CA LEU A 272 -8.43 -11.97 -12.75
C LEU A 272 -8.48 -12.69 -11.40
N TRP A 273 -7.31 -13.06 -10.88
CA TRP A 273 -7.14 -13.62 -9.54
C TRP A 273 -6.08 -12.85 -8.75
N TYR A 274 -6.24 -12.86 -7.43
CA TYR A 274 -5.32 -12.28 -6.47
C TYR A 274 -4.64 -13.39 -5.68
N ILE A 275 -3.32 -13.32 -5.56
CA ILE A 275 -2.50 -14.12 -4.64
C ILE A 275 -1.90 -13.15 -3.63
N LEU A 276 -2.52 -13.11 -2.45
CA LEU A 276 -2.23 -12.14 -1.40
C LEU A 276 -1.42 -12.79 -0.29
N THR A 277 -0.29 -12.19 0.07
CA THR A 277 0.56 -12.64 1.17
C THR A 277 0.43 -11.71 2.37
N VAL A 278 0.53 -12.26 3.57
CA VAL A 278 0.76 -11.48 4.80
C VAL A 278 2.08 -11.93 5.38
N MET A 279 3.02 -11.00 5.47
CA MET A 279 4.36 -11.23 6.02
C MET A 279 4.44 -10.62 7.41
N GLY A 280 5.15 -11.27 8.32
CA GLY A 280 5.34 -10.81 9.69
C GLY A 280 6.73 -11.17 10.22
N PRO A 281 7.12 -10.66 11.39
CA PRO A 281 8.39 -11.01 12.00
C PRO A 281 8.49 -12.53 12.23
N SER A 282 9.67 -13.08 12.00
CA SER A 282 9.98 -14.49 12.23
C SER A 282 9.78 -14.85 13.70
N SER A 283 9.20 -16.02 13.95
CA SER A 283 8.98 -16.58 15.28
C SER A 283 10.23 -17.28 15.86
N SER A 284 11.23 -17.57 15.04
CA SER A 284 12.50 -18.17 15.46
C SER A 284 13.59 -17.10 15.61
N GLN A 285 14.09 -16.89 16.83
CA GLN A 285 15.29 -16.07 17.08
C GLN A 285 16.61 -16.78 16.66
N ASP A 286 16.54 -18.07 16.30
CA ASP A 286 17.69 -18.95 16.06
C ASP A 286 17.88 -19.40 14.60
N SER A 287 17.27 -18.74 13.61
CA SER A 287 17.48 -19.11 12.21
C SER A 287 18.74 -18.43 11.67
N ASP A 288 19.85 -19.18 11.59
CA ASP A 288 20.97 -18.98 10.65
C ASP A 288 20.52 -19.03 9.16
N ASP A 289 19.22 -18.92 8.89
CA ASP A 289 18.61 -18.90 7.58
C ASP A 289 18.58 -17.43 7.11
N ASP A 290 19.77 -16.94 6.75
CA ASP A 290 20.09 -15.61 6.20
C ASP A 290 19.25 -15.22 4.95
N GLN A 291 18.33 -16.07 4.49
CA GLN A 291 17.59 -15.86 3.25
C GLN A 291 16.37 -14.94 3.36
N ASN A 292 15.83 -14.72 4.57
CA ASN A 292 14.53 -14.04 4.73
C ASN A 292 14.57 -12.77 5.61
N ASP A 293 15.74 -12.26 5.99
CA ASP A 293 15.93 -11.02 6.77
C ASP A 293 14.99 -10.90 8.00
N GLY A 294 14.71 -12.02 8.68
CA GLY A 294 13.85 -12.05 9.87
C GLY A 294 12.36 -11.91 9.60
N VAL A 295 11.87 -12.14 8.36
CA VAL A 295 10.44 -12.08 8.00
C VAL A 295 9.93 -13.44 7.55
N GLU A 296 8.73 -13.85 7.96
CA GLU A 296 8.08 -15.09 7.55
C GLU A 296 6.65 -14.87 7.04
N MET A 297 6.17 -15.80 6.20
CA MET A 297 4.81 -15.73 5.67
C MET A 297 3.82 -16.22 6.73
N LYS A 298 3.04 -15.27 7.27
CA LYS A 298 1.98 -15.52 8.26
C LYS A 298 0.67 -15.93 7.62
N GLY A 299 0.45 -15.58 6.35
CA GLY A 299 -0.74 -16.00 5.62
C GLY A 299 -0.64 -15.91 4.11
N LEU A 300 -1.46 -16.74 3.46
CA LEU A 300 -1.63 -16.84 2.02
C LEU A 300 -3.13 -16.91 1.71
N PHE A 301 -3.60 -15.98 0.89
CA PHE A 301 -5.00 -15.87 0.48
C PHE A 301 -5.07 -15.82 -1.05
N ILE A 302 -5.80 -16.74 -1.65
CA ILE A 302 -5.97 -16.82 -3.11
C ILE A 302 -7.45 -16.76 -3.43
N GLY A 303 -7.86 -15.78 -4.23
CA GLY A 303 -9.26 -15.58 -4.59
C GLY A 303 -9.44 -14.55 -5.69
N ARG A 304 -10.70 -14.32 -6.08
CA ARG A 304 -11.09 -13.39 -7.14
C ARG A 304 -12.10 -12.33 -6.70
N ASP A 305 -12.50 -12.35 -5.43
CA ASP A 305 -13.40 -11.37 -4.84
C ASP A 305 -12.77 -10.66 -3.63
N VAL A 306 -13.55 -9.78 -3.01
CA VAL A 306 -13.11 -8.98 -1.86
C VAL A 306 -12.87 -9.82 -0.60
N GLN A 307 -13.46 -11.02 -0.51
CA GLN A 307 -13.34 -11.86 0.68
C GLN A 307 -11.88 -12.26 0.96
N ALA A 308 -11.12 -12.60 -0.08
CA ALA A 308 -9.69 -12.91 0.05
C ALA A 308 -8.90 -11.70 0.59
N TYR A 309 -9.29 -10.49 0.19
CA TYR A 309 -8.66 -9.26 0.64
C TYR A 309 -9.00 -8.93 2.09
N ASP A 310 -10.26 -9.04 2.47
CA ASP A 310 -10.73 -8.74 3.83
C ASP A 310 -10.05 -9.68 4.85
N LEU A 311 -9.99 -10.98 4.55
CA LEU A 311 -9.29 -11.96 5.41
C LEU A 311 -7.79 -11.66 5.53
N ALA A 312 -7.15 -11.23 4.44
CA ALA A 312 -5.75 -10.81 4.47
C ALA A 312 -5.54 -9.52 5.27
N CYS A 313 -6.47 -8.56 5.19
CA CYS A 313 -6.44 -7.32 5.97
C CYS A 313 -6.58 -7.61 7.47
N ASP A 314 -7.52 -8.48 7.85
CA ASP A 314 -7.74 -8.87 9.25
C ASP A 314 -6.50 -9.53 9.87
N LEU A 315 -5.81 -10.37 9.10
CA LEU A 315 -4.56 -10.97 9.56
C LEU A 315 -3.42 -9.94 9.60
N SER A 316 -3.29 -9.11 8.55
CA SER A 316 -2.26 -8.08 8.48
C SER A 316 -2.39 -7.07 9.63
N LEU A 317 -3.59 -6.69 10.03
CA LEU A 317 -3.81 -5.82 11.19
C LEU A 317 -3.22 -6.42 12.48
N LYS A 318 -3.39 -7.74 12.69
CA LYS A 318 -2.87 -8.45 13.87
C LYS A 318 -1.36 -8.68 13.83
N VAL A 319 -0.77 -8.72 12.63
CA VAL A 319 0.64 -9.10 12.40
C VAL A 319 1.54 -7.87 12.22
N ASN A 320 1.04 -6.82 11.59
CA ASN A 320 1.84 -5.70 11.10
C ASN A 320 1.67 -4.39 11.90
N PHE A 321 0.82 -4.39 12.93
CA PHE A 321 0.78 -3.33 13.92
C PHE A 321 1.44 -3.78 15.23
N ASN A 322 2.21 -2.88 15.83
CA ASN A 322 2.53 -2.94 17.24
C ASN A 322 1.37 -2.32 18.02
N LEU A 323 0.42 -3.17 18.43
CA LEU A 323 -0.73 -2.76 19.22
C LEU A 323 -0.31 -2.56 20.68
N LEU A 324 -0.34 -1.30 21.13
CA LEU A 324 0.03 -0.92 22.49
C LEU A 324 -1.11 -1.20 23.48
N ASP A 325 -0.74 -1.57 24.70
CA ASP A 325 -1.65 -1.81 25.82
C ASP A 325 -2.31 -0.52 26.34
N ARG A 326 -1.63 0.62 26.17
CA ARG A 326 -2.13 1.95 26.49
C ARG A 326 -1.55 3.01 25.55
N SER A 327 -2.29 4.09 25.30
CA SER A 327 -1.81 5.23 24.50
C SER A 327 -0.73 6.03 25.25
N PRO A 328 0.47 6.23 24.67
CA PRO A 328 1.50 7.06 25.29
C PRO A 328 1.12 8.53 25.23
N LYS A 329 1.29 9.25 26.35
CA LYS A 329 1.24 10.72 26.37
C LYS A 329 2.50 11.36 25.82
N LYS A 330 3.59 10.61 25.77
CA LYS A 330 4.88 11.05 25.26
C LYS A 330 5.54 9.94 24.44
N ILE A 331 5.96 10.27 23.23
CA ILE A 331 6.72 9.39 22.34
C ILE A 331 8.02 10.10 21.97
N VAL A 332 9.13 9.38 22.02
CA VAL A 332 10.44 9.85 21.60
C VAL A 332 10.89 8.97 20.43
N VAL A 333 11.11 9.58 19.28
CA VAL A 333 11.56 8.90 18.07
C VAL A 333 12.96 9.38 17.72
N TYR A 334 13.87 8.44 17.47
CA TYR A 334 15.18 8.73 16.90
C TYR A 334 15.15 8.55 15.37
N LEU A 335 15.79 9.47 14.66
CA LEU A 335 16.01 9.41 13.22
C LEU A 335 17.51 9.26 12.95
N ASN A 336 17.91 8.13 12.36
CA ASN A 336 19.29 7.86 11.96
C ASN A 336 19.69 8.67 10.71
N GLU A 337 20.86 8.37 10.13
CA GLU A 337 21.42 9.08 8.96
C GLU A 337 20.62 8.95 7.66
N GLU A 338 19.66 8.02 7.59
CA GLU A 338 18.77 7.87 6.43
C GLU A 338 17.76 9.02 6.30
N TYR A 339 17.64 9.87 7.32
CA TYR A 339 16.64 10.92 7.40
C TYR A 339 17.29 12.31 7.31
N HIS A 340 17.53 12.78 6.09
CA HIS A 340 18.09 14.13 5.82
C HIS A 340 17.04 15.22 5.69
N SER A 341 15.74 14.88 5.59
CA SER A 341 14.65 15.84 5.43
C SER A 341 13.44 15.53 6.32
N THR A 342 12.53 16.49 6.52
CA THR A 342 11.22 16.18 7.14
C THR A 342 10.32 15.35 6.23
N TRP A 343 10.54 15.38 4.91
CA TRP A 343 9.87 14.50 3.96
C TRP A 343 10.02 13.02 4.36
N LEU A 344 11.25 12.63 4.69
CA LEU A 344 11.56 11.30 5.22
C LEU A 344 11.25 11.22 6.72
N GLY A 345 11.65 12.22 7.49
CA GLY A 345 11.62 12.21 8.95
C GLY A 345 10.22 12.21 9.56
N ASN A 346 9.21 12.73 8.85
CA ASN A 346 7.82 12.69 9.29
C ASN A 346 7.27 11.25 9.40
N LYS A 347 8.02 10.21 8.98
CA LYS A 347 7.76 8.81 9.40
C LYS A 347 7.52 8.70 10.90
N SER A 348 8.25 9.47 11.69
CA SER A 348 8.04 9.59 13.14
C SER A 348 6.60 9.96 13.51
N ILE A 349 5.94 10.82 12.75
CA ILE A 349 4.57 11.30 13.00
C ILE A 349 3.55 10.27 12.52
N TYR A 350 3.55 9.96 11.22
CA TYR A 350 2.50 9.12 10.66
C TYR A 350 2.55 7.66 11.14
N ARG A 351 3.72 7.17 11.58
CA ARG A 351 3.82 5.82 12.18
C ARG A 351 3.35 5.74 13.63
N THR A 352 3.28 6.87 14.34
CA THR A 352 2.97 6.91 15.77
C THR A 352 1.65 7.59 16.10
N ARG A 353 1.04 8.31 15.15
CA ARG A 353 -0.24 9.03 15.34
C ARG A 353 -1.40 8.14 15.80
N MET A 354 -1.40 6.87 15.39
CA MET A 354 -2.41 5.89 15.81
C MET A 354 -2.19 5.40 17.26
N ALA A 355 -1.00 5.62 17.83
CA ALA A 355 -0.66 5.22 19.19
C ALA A 355 -0.79 6.37 20.19
N ILE A 356 -0.30 7.56 19.83
CA ILE A 356 -0.20 8.71 20.74
C ILE A 356 -1.58 9.19 21.22
N ASP A 357 -1.63 9.56 22.50
CA ASP A 357 -2.83 10.10 23.15
C ASP A 357 -3.13 11.55 22.69
N ASP A 358 -4.40 11.95 22.82
CA ASP A 358 -4.79 13.33 22.56
C ASP A 358 -4.23 14.25 23.66
N GLY A 359 -3.71 15.41 23.26
CA GLY A 359 -2.88 16.28 24.10
C GLY A 359 -1.45 15.77 24.33
N GLY A 360 -1.03 14.68 23.68
CA GLY A 360 0.30 14.11 23.81
C GLY A 360 1.43 14.95 23.18
N GLU A 361 2.66 14.49 23.38
CA GLU A 361 3.88 15.06 22.81
C GLU A 361 4.71 14.01 22.06
N LEU A 362 5.00 14.30 20.79
CA LEU A 362 5.96 13.55 19.99
C LEU A 362 7.26 14.35 19.90
N ILE A 363 8.36 13.77 20.38
CA ILE A 363 9.71 14.34 20.32
C ILE A 363 10.49 13.59 19.25
N VAL A 364 11.03 14.33 18.28
CA VAL A 364 11.80 13.77 17.17
C VAL A 364 13.26 14.19 17.30
N LEU A 365 14.14 13.24 17.64
CA LEU A 365 15.59 13.43 17.70
C LEU A 365 16.17 13.23 16.29
N ALA A 366 16.53 14.32 15.61
CA ALA A 366 16.78 14.33 14.18
C ALA A 366 18.14 14.92 13.80
N PRO A 367 19.27 14.27 14.16
CA PRO A 367 20.63 14.78 13.95
C PRO A 367 20.99 15.12 12.49
N TRP A 368 20.35 14.47 11.53
CA TRP A 368 20.73 14.60 10.11
C TRP A 368 19.75 15.44 9.29
N VAL A 369 18.60 15.83 9.86
CA VAL A 369 17.59 16.63 9.15
C VAL A 369 18.09 18.05 8.93
N GLU A 370 18.15 18.44 7.66
CA GLU A 370 18.68 19.74 7.19
C GLU A 370 17.76 20.51 6.27
N THR A 371 16.72 19.87 5.76
CA THR A 371 15.76 20.44 4.82
C THR A 371 14.36 19.91 5.10
N PHE A 372 13.32 20.51 4.54
CA PHE A 372 11.96 20.02 4.66
C PHE A 372 11.59 19.07 3.52
N GLY A 373 11.91 19.44 2.27
CA GLY A 373 11.63 18.66 1.05
C GLY A 373 12.86 17.93 0.48
N GLU A 374 12.62 16.95 -0.40
CA GLU A 374 13.69 16.22 -1.11
C GLU A 374 14.26 16.99 -2.31
N ASP A 375 13.57 18.04 -2.76
CA ASP A 375 14.01 18.97 -3.80
C ASP A 375 13.60 20.41 -3.46
N ASP A 376 14.21 21.38 -4.14
CA ASP A 376 14.05 22.82 -3.87
C ASP A 376 12.60 23.31 -4.01
N CYS A 377 11.82 22.73 -4.93
CA CYS A 377 10.42 23.13 -5.13
C CYS A 377 9.57 22.63 -3.96
N ILE A 378 9.66 21.34 -3.62
CA ILE A 378 8.91 20.78 -2.49
C ILE A 378 9.33 21.44 -1.18
N ASP A 379 10.63 21.68 -0.97
CA ASP A 379 11.12 22.37 0.23
C ASP A 379 10.53 23.78 0.36
N SER A 380 10.52 24.54 -0.73
CA SER A 380 9.93 25.89 -0.78
C SER A 380 8.43 25.86 -0.49
N LEU A 381 7.69 24.90 -1.06
CA LEU A 381 6.26 24.74 -0.80
C LEU A 381 5.97 24.40 0.67
N ILE A 382 6.78 23.52 1.28
CA ILE A 382 6.61 23.18 2.69
C ILE A 382 6.88 24.40 3.58
N ARG A 383 7.97 25.14 3.33
CA ARG A 383 8.29 26.37 4.07
C ARG A 383 7.22 27.45 3.92
N LYS A 384 6.58 27.53 2.75
CA LYS A 384 5.52 28.50 2.45
C LYS A 384 4.24 28.24 3.24
N VAL A 385 3.86 26.97 3.42
CA VAL A 385 2.56 26.58 4.01
C VAL A 385 2.69 26.17 5.47
N GLY A 386 3.67 25.33 5.79
CA GLY A 386 3.81 24.67 7.09
C GLY A 386 2.80 23.54 7.33
N TYR A 387 3.07 22.74 8.36
CA TYR A 387 2.25 21.62 8.82
C TYR A 387 1.11 22.13 9.72
N VAL A 388 0.12 22.78 9.11
CA VAL A 388 -0.93 23.55 9.80
C VAL A 388 -2.29 22.83 9.87
N GLY A 389 -2.31 21.51 9.69
CA GLY A 389 -3.54 20.72 9.65
C GLY A 389 -4.28 20.80 8.32
N THR A 390 -5.14 19.81 8.09
CA THR A 390 -5.85 19.65 6.81
C THR A 390 -6.65 20.92 6.44
N PRO A 391 -7.42 21.57 7.34
CA PRO A 391 -8.17 22.77 6.97
C PRO A 391 -7.29 23.93 6.50
N GLY A 392 -6.16 24.18 7.18
CA GLY A 392 -5.24 25.26 6.83
C GLY A 392 -4.53 25.02 5.49
N ILE A 393 -4.13 23.76 5.24
CA ILE A 393 -3.48 23.36 3.97
C ILE A 393 -4.47 23.47 2.81
N MET A 394 -5.73 23.06 3.01
CA MET A 394 -6.78 23.17 1.99
C MET A 394 -7.08 24.64 1.64
N GLN A 395 -7.10 25.52 2.65
CA GLN A 395 -7.25 26.97 2.44
C GLN A 395 -6.05 27.57 1.66
N ALA A 396 -4.83 27.14 1.99
CA ALA A 396 -3.63 27.58 1.26
C ALA A 396 -3.69 27.14 -0.22
N MET A 397 -4.10 25.89 -0.47
CA MET A 397 -4.22 25.34 -1.82
C MET A 397 -5.29 26.05 -2.67
N GLU A 398 -6.39 26.53 -2.09
CA GLU A 398 -7.48 27.19 -2.84
C GLU A 398 -6.99 28.38 -3.68
N ASN A 399 -6.01 29.14 -3.15
CA ASN A 399 -5.50 30.36 -3.74
C ASN A 399 -4.10 30.21 -4.35
N ASP A 400 -3.59 28.99 -4.48
CA ASP A 400 -2.22 28.72 -4.90
C ASP A 400 -2.16 27.65 -6.01
N ASP A 401 -1.95 28.11 -7.25
CA ASP A 401 -1.89 27.22 -8.40
C ASP A 401 -0.65 26.30 -8.41
N GLU A 402 0.41 26.68 -7.69
CA GLU A 402 1.59 25.83 -7.51
C GLU A 402 1.25 24.64 -6.61
N LEU A 403 0.55 24.87 -5.49
CA LEU A 403 0.07 23.78 -4.62
C LEU A 403 -0.96 22.88 -5.33
N LYS A 404 -1.89 23.46 -6.08
CA LYS A 404 -2.88 22.68 -6.89
C LYS A 404 -2.20 21.78 -7.92
N SER A 405 -1.01 22.17 -8.39
CA SER A 405 -0.23 21.41 -9.35
C SER A 405 0.69 20.37 -8.68
N ASN A 406 0.87 20.44 -7.36
CA ASN A 406 1.77 19.60 -6.56
C ASN A 406 1.01 18.86 -5.45
N LEU A 407 0.04 18.02 -5.82
CA LEU A 407 -0.80 17.28 -4.86
C LEU A 407 0.00 16.33 -3.94
N SER A 408 1.20 15.90 -4.35
CA SER A 408 2.12 15.13 -3.50
C SER A 408 2.61 15.94 -2.30
N ALA A 409 2.99 17.21 -2.51
CA ALA A 409 3.39 18.12 -1.44
C ALA A 409 2.22 18.41 -0.49
N VAL A 410 1.01 18.61 -1.05
CA VAL A 410 -0.23 18.79 -0.27
C VAL A 410 -0.51 17.56 0.60
N ALA A 411 -0.42 16.36 0.04
CA ALA A 411 -0.59 15.12 0.78
C ALA A 411 0.45 14.97 1.90
N HIS A 412 1.72 15.29 1.62
CA HIS A 412 2.79 15.26 2.62
C HIS A 412 2.54 16.24 3.78
N LEU A 413 2.13 17.48 3.48
CA LEU A 413 1.78 18.47 4.50
C LEU A 413 0.64 17.99 5.41
N ILE A 414 -0.38 17.36 4.83
CA ILE A 414 -1.51 16.79 5.59
C ILE A 414 -1.01 15.65 6.47
N HIS A 415 -0.19 14.74 5.93
CA HIS A 415 0.34 13.60 6.67
C HIS A 415 1.31 13.98 7.79
N GLY A 416 2.08 15.05 7.62
CA GLY A 416 2.96 15.60 8.65
C GLY A 416 2.23 16.45 9.70
N SER A 417 0.98 16.82 9.47
CA SER A 417 0.20 17.59 10.44
C SER A 417 -0.42 16.69 11.51
N SER A 418 -0.45 17.17 12.76
CA SER A 418 -1.05 16.44 13.89
C SER A 418 -2.56 16.63 14.02
N GLU A 419 -3.17 17.46 13.15
CA GLU A 419 -4.58 17.87 13.25
C GLU A 419 -4.94 18.46 14.63
N GLY A 420 -3.96 19.05 15.32
CA GLY A 420 -4.14 19.60 16.67
C GLY A 420 -4.27 18.56 17.78
N ARG A 421 -4.19 17.26 17.47
CA ARG A 421 -4.34 16.18 18.47
C ARG A 421 -3.16 16.09 19.42
N PHE A 422 -1.95 16.32 18.95
CA PHE A 422 -0.72 16.24 19.74
C PHE A 422 0.27 17.27 19.24
N SER A 423 1.25 17.63 20.08
CA SER A 423 2.34 18.51 19.66
C SER A 423 3.54 17.74 19.16
N VAL A 424 4.20 18.28 18.14
CA VAL A 424 5.44 17.72 17.58
C VAL A 424 6.59 18.66 17.91
N THR A 425 7.58 18.15 18.63
CA THR A 425 8.83 18.86 18.97
C THR A 425 9.97 18.26 18.15
N TYR A 426 10.44 18.99 17.16
CA TYR A 426 11.59 18.61 16.35
C TYR A 426 12.90 19.09 17.00
N CYS A 427 13.86 18.19 17.09
CA CYS A 427 15.22 18.45 17.56
C CYS A 427 16.19 18.21 16.38
N PRO A 428 16.27 19.12 15.41
CA PRO A 428 17.09 18.94 14.22
C PRO A 428 18.58 19.15 14.53
N GLY A 429 19.46 18.55 13.72
CA GLY A 429 20.90 18.84 13.80
C GLY A 429 21.34 20.06 12.99
N LYS A 430 20.58 20.45 11.96
CA LYS A 430 21.01 21.48 10.99
C LYS A 430 19.99 22.60 10.75
N LEU A 431 18.69 22.33 10.85
CA LEU A 431 17.65 23.37 10.76
C LEU A 431 17.68 24.27 11.99
N THR A 432 17.49 25.57 11.78
CA THR A 432 17.39 26.56 12.87
C THR A 432 16.05 26.49 13.58
N LYS A 433 16.00 27.11 14.77
CA LYS A 433 14.74 27.26 15.54
C LYS A 433 13.67 27.97 14.72
N GLU A 434 14.03 29.08 14.08
CA GLU A 434 13.13 29.91 13.29
C GLU A 434 12.54 29.12 12.11
N GLU A 435 13.36 28.30 11.44
CA GLU A 435 12.89 27.44 10.35
C GLU A 435 11.88 26.39 10.83
N VAL A 436 12.20 25.66 11.91
CA VAL A 436 11.31 24.62 12.45
C VAL A 436 9.98 25.22 12.93
N GLU A 437 10.05 26.34 13.66
CA GLU A 437 8.84 27.03 14.14
C GLU A 437 8.01 27.64 13.01
N SER A 438 8.65 28.07 11.91
CA SER A 438 7.95 28.62 10.75
C SER A 438 7.01 27.62 10.05
N VAL A 439 7.31 26.31 10.15
CA VAL A 439 6.46 25.25 9.57
C VAL A 439 5.46 24.67 10.58
N GLY A 440 5.28 25.28 11.75
CA GLY A 440 4.26 24.89 12.73
C GLY A 440 4.68 23.79 13.73
N TYR A 441 5.94 23.35 13.71
CA TYR A 441 6.48 22.46 14.74
C TYR A 441 7.08 23.24 15.92
N LYS A 442 7.18 22.60 17.08
CA LYS A 442 8.00 23.13 18.19
C LYS A 442 9.45 22.78 17.95
N TYR A 443 10.36 23.62 18.45
CA TYR A 443 11.80 23.38 18.41
C TYR A 443 12.36 23.06 19.80
N SER A 444 13.31 22.13 19.85
CA SER A 444 14.23 22.00 20.99
C SER A 444 15.65 21.71 20.53
N ASP A 445 16.63 22.10 21.35
CA ASP A 445 18.05 21.84 21.08
C ASP A 445 18.35 20.33 21.15
N LEU A 446 18.99 19.80 20.11
CA LEU A 446 19.25 18.37 19.98
C LEU A 446 20.22 17.86 21.05
N GLU A 447 21.30 18.58 21.33
CA GLU A 447 22.31 18.11 22.28
C GLU A 447 21.76 18.12 23.70
N LYS A 448 20.97 19.14 24.05
CA LYS A 448 20.16 19.14 25.28
C LYS A 448 19.24 17.92 25.32
N MET A 449 18.48 17.65 24.26
CA MET A 449 17.50 16.55 24.28
C MET A 449 18.15 15.17 24.29
N LYS A 450 19.33 14.97 23.69
CA LYS A 450 20.10 13.72 23.79
C LYS A 450 20.64 13.45 25.19
N GLN A 451 20.94 14.49 25.98
CA GLN A 451 21.31 14.30 27.39
C GLN A 451 20.11 13.80 28.22
N VAL A 452 18.92 14.27 27.87
CA VAL A 452 17.67 13.98 28.58
C VAL A 452 17.04 12.66 28.08
N TYR A 453 17.29 12.28 26.83
CA TYR A 453 16.91 11.03 26.19
C TYR A 453 18.13 10.37 25.53
N ASN A 454 18.95 9.70 26.34
CA ASN A 454 20.19 9.09 25.86
C ASN A 454 19.92 7.81 25.06
N ILE A 455 19.96 7.94 23.73
CA ILE A 455 19.70 6.87 22.76
C ILE A 455 20.58 5.63 22.92
N GLU A 456 21.76 5.74 23.54
CA GLU A 456 22.64 4.60 23.81
C GLU A 456 22.13 3.72 24.96
N THR A 457 21.23 4.24 25.79
CA THR A 457 20.69 3.57 26.98
C THR A 457 19.22 3.22 26.87
N LEU A 458 18.48 3.92 26.01
CA LEU A 458 17.06 3.67 25.79
C LEU A 458 16.85 2.33 25.07
N LYS A 459 15.74 1.68 25.40
CA LYS A 459 15.26 0.48 24.73
C LYS A 459 13.96 0.78 24.03
N ASP A 460 13.74 0.20 22.85
CA ASP A 460 12.45 0.33 22.18
C ASP A 460 11.32 -0.14 23.09
N GLY A 461 10.23 0.63 23.12
CA GLY A 461 9.12 0.40 24.03
C GLY A 461 9.04 1.40 25.19
N TRP A 462 8.42 0.96 26.29
CA TRP A 462 8.17 1.77 27.48
C TRP A 462 9.46 2.06 28.25
N ASN A 463 9.69 3.33 28.56
CA ASN A 463 10.78 3.81 29.39
C ASN A 463 10.23 4.76 30.45
N THR A 464 10.93 4.85 31.59
CA THR A 464 10.61 5.78 32.67
C THR A 464 11.86 6.58 33.01
N ARG A 465 11.67 7.86 33.31
CA ARG A 465 12.72 8.72 33.86
C ARG A 465 12.17 9.60 34.96
N THR A 466 13.06 10.19 35.74
CA THR A 466 12.70 11.27 36.66
C THR A 466 12.99 12.61 35.99
N ASP A 467 11.99 13.49 35.93
CA ASP A 467 12.14 14.83 35.38
C ASP A 467 12.92 15.77 36.34
N GLU A 468 13.17 16.99 35.90
CA GLU A 468 13.87 18.01 36.68
C GLU A 468 13.16 18.42 37.98
N ASN A 469 11.87 18.10 38.11
CA ASN A 469 11.05 18.38 39.30
C ASN A 469 10.97 17.18 40.25
N GLY A 470 11.67 16.07 39.96
CA GLY A 470 11.63 14.86 40.76
C GLY A 470 10.39 13.98 40.51
N SER A 471 9.61 14.26 39.47
CA SER A 471 8.43 13.47 39.09
C SER A 471 8.80 12.38 38.10
N GLU A 472 8.24 11.19 38.27
CA GLU A 472 8.39 10.12 37.28
C GLU A 472 7.58 10.46 36.01
N GLU A 473 8.25 10.38 34.87
CA GLU A 473 7.70 10.57 33.54
C GLU A 473 7.90 9.29 32.73
N GLU A 474 6.79 8.72 32.25
CA GLU A 474 6.79 7.58 31.33
C GLU A 474 6.71 8.07 29.88
N PHE A 475 7.45 7.42 28.99
CA PHE A 475 7.41 7.67 27.55
C PHE A 475 7.67 6.40 26.75
N TYR A 476 7.24 6.40 25.49
CA TYR A 476 7.50 5.32 24.55
C TYR A 476 8.65 5.71 23.61
N TYR A 477 9.67 4.86 23.49
CA TYR A 477 10.83 5.10 22.62
C TYR A 477 10.79 4.24 21.37
N ILE A 478 11.17 4.85 20.24
CA ILE A 478 11.29 4.21 18.92
C ILE A 478 12.63 4.62 18.31
N SER A 479 13.51 3.64 18.12
CA SER A 479 14.85 3.80 17.56
C SER A 479 14.86 3.91 16.03
N ASN A 480 13.88 3.28 15.36
CA ASN A 480 13.71 3.36 13.92
C ASN A 480 12.22 3.29 13.51
N PRO A 481 11.60 4.42 13.11
CA PRO A 481 10.19 4.44 12.73
C PRO A 481 9.89 3.72 11.40
N ALA A 482 10.90 3.34 10.60
CA ALA A 482 10.67 2.58 9.37
C ALA A 482 10.30 1.11 9.62
N LEU A 483 10.63 0.56 10.80
CA LEU A 483 10.49 -0.87 11.10
C LEU A 483 9.10 -1.25 11.64
N GLY A 484 8.25 -0.28 11.96
CA GLY A 484 6.99 -0.56 12.65
C GLY A 484 5.90 0.46 12.37
N LEU A 485 4.71 0.09 12.82
CA LEU A 485 3.53 0.95 12.84
C LEU A 485 2.86 0.73 14.19
N TRP A 486 2.68 1.80 14.97
CA TRP A 486 2.18 1.71 16.34
C TRP A 486 0.75 2.21 16.40
N ALA A 487 -0.11 1.47 17.10
CA ALA A 487 -1.48 1.88 17.32
C ALA A 487 -1.98 1.44 18.70
N HIS A 488 -2.99 2.14 19.22
CA HIS A 488 -3.79 1.65 20.33
C HIS A 488 -5.09 1.02 19.79
N PRO A 489 -5.56 -0.13 20.33
CA PRO A 489 -6.76 -0.82 19.84
C PRO A 489 -8.00 0.07 19.71
N SER A 490 -8.21 1.02 20.63
CA SER A 490 -9.37 1.93 20.59
C SER A 490 -9.47 2.75 19.31
N ARG A 491 -8.35 2.96 18.59
CA ARG A 491 -8.36 3.66 17.29
C ARG A 491 -9.00 2.87 16.16
N PHE A 492 -9.40 1.62 16.40
CA PHE A 492 -10.13 0.77 15.45
C PHE A 492 -11.57 0.47 15.90
N GLU A 493 -11.98 0.84 17.11
CA GLU A 493 -13.26 0.44 17.71
C GLU A 493 -14.43 1.44 17.44
N GLU A 494 -14.11 2.70 17.15
CA GLU A 494 -15.07 3.82 17.09
C GLU A 494 -16.16 3.70 16.00
N GLU A 495 -16.06 2.76 15.06
CA GLU A 495 -17.08 2.57 14.01
C GLU A 495 -18.20 1.59 14.39
N SER A 496 -18.05 0.81 15.46
CA SER A 496 -19.03 -0.24 15.82
C SER A 496 -20.31 0.30 16.48
N ASP A 497 -20.21 1.38 17.27
CA ASP A 497 -21.32 1.86 18.11
C ASP A 497 -22.41 2.66 17.38
N THR A 498 -22.21 3.01 16.10
CA THR A 498 -23.24 3.74 15.32
C THR A 498 -24.14 2.82 14.49
N SER A 499 -23.80 1.53 14.36
CA SER A 499 -24.56 0.58 13.53
C SER A 499 -25.68 -0.15 14.27
N ASP A 500 -25.55 -0.39 15.58
CA ASP A 500 -26.54 -1.14 16.38
C ASP A 500 -27.71 -0.29 16.91
N ALA A 501 -27.56 1.04 16.96
CA ALA A 501 -28.64 1.94 17.37
C ALA A 501 -29.69 2.18 16.26
N ALA A 502 -29.36 1.94 15.00
CA ALA A 502 -30.24 2.23 13.86
C ALA A 502 -31.27 1.11 13.57
N GLN A 503 -31.16 -0.08 14.17
CA GLN A 503 -32.09 -1.19 13.95
C GLN A 503 -33.23 -1.32 14.96
N LYS A 504 -33.29 -0.45 15.98
CA LYS A 504 -34.39 -0.41 16.95
C LYS A 504 -34.97 0.99 17.06
N HIS A 505 -35.78 1.39 16.09
CA HIS A 505 -37.07 2.07 16.28
C HIS A 505 -37.59 2.55 14.92
N GLY A 506 -38.81 2.12 14.60
CA GLY A 506 -39.53 2.59 13.44
C GLY A 506 -40.06 4.02 13.63
N ASP A 507 -40.01 4.74 12.52
CA ASP A 507 -40.76 5.95 12.16
C ASP A 507 -40.39 7.31 12.80
N VAL A 508 -40.12 8.24 11.87
CA VAL A 508 -40.14 9.72 11.93
C VAL A 508 -39.17 10.45 12.87
N THR A 509 -38.17 11.12 12.29
CA THR A 509 -38.00 12.60 12.18
C THR A 509 -36.50 12.91 12.12
N ILE A 510 -36.05 13.53 11.02
CA ILE A 510 -34.66 14.00 10.87
C ILE A 510 -34.43 15.13 11.89
N SER A 511 -33.79 14.78 13.00
CA SER A 511 -33.24 15.71 13.98
C SER A 511 -31.76 15.85 13.71
N SER A 512 -31.39 16.91 13.00
CA SER A 512 -30.04 17.45 12.96
C SER A 512 -29.60 17.81 14.37
N ASN A 513 -28.66 17.07 14.94
CA ASN A 513 -27.77 17.52 16.01
C ASN A 513 -26.68 16.46 16.26
N GLN A 514 -25.61 16.55 15.47
CA GLN A 514 -24.27 16.26 15.97
C GLN A 514 -23.42 17.44 15.52
N GLU A 515 -23.01 18.23 16.52
CA GLU A 515 -22.10 19.36 16.38
C GLU A 515 -20.77 18.82 15.83
N ALA A 516 -20.58 19.02 14.52
CA ALA A 516 -19.25 19.18 13.98
C ALA A 516 -18.62 20.37 14.72
N SER A 517 -17.38 20.23 15.17
CA SER A 517 -16.57 21.38 15.56
C SER A 517 -16.63 22.41 14.42
N ASP A 518 -17.29 23.54 14.68
CA ASP A 518 -17.50 24.63 13.74
C ASP A 518 -16.17 25.09 13.13
N GLY A 519 -16.01 24.77 11.86
CA GLY A 519 -14.89 25.20 11.02
C GLY A 519 -15.06 24.86 9.53
N SER A 520 -16.19 24.28 9.11
CA SER A 520 -16.47 24.00 7.69
C SER A 520 -17.15 25.20 7.04
N GLY A 521 -16.37 26.26 6.79
CA GLY A 521 -16.71 27.19 5.71
C GLY A 521 -16.79 26.38 4.41
N GLY A 522 -17.94 26.40 3.73
CA GLY A 522 -18.15 25.65 2.50
C GLY A 522 -17.07 25.97 1.47
N VAL A 523 -16.20 25.00 1.20
CA VAL A 523 -15.08 25.15 0.28
C VAL A 523 -15.59 24.97 -1.15
N GLY A 524 -15.36 25.97 -1.99
CA GLY A 524 -15.76 25.99 -3.39
C GLY A 524 -15.07 24.89 -4.21
N GLY A 525 -15.80 24.34 -5.19
CA GLY A 525 -15.34 23.22 -6.01
C GLY A 525 -14.08 23.55 -6.80
N TRP A 526 -13.01 22.79 -6.55
CA TRP A 526 -11.82 22.75 -7.38
C TRP A 526 -12.16 22.23 -8.79
N LYS A 527 -11.65 22.91 -9.82
CA LYS A 527 -11.61 22.41 -11.21
C LYS A 527 -10.17 22.42 -11.70
N LYS A 528 -9.73 21.30 -12.25
CA LYS A 528 -8.38 21.03 -12.78
C LYS A 528 -7.74 22.18 -13.59
N PRO A 529 -6.49 22.60 -13.30
CA PRO A 529 -5.71 23.48 -14.18
C PRO A 529 -5.10 22.72 -15.40
N PRO A 530 -4.77 23.41 -16.51
CA PRO A 530 -4.27 22.79 -17.74
C PRO A 530 -2.88 22.13 -17.57
N ARG A 531 -2.58 21.15 -18.44
CA ARG A 531 -1.34 20.33 -18.38
C ARG A 531 -0.07 21.15 -18.71
N LYS A 532 0.89 21.16 -17.77
CA LYS A 532 2.36 21.42 -17.83
C LYS A 532 2.86 22.88 -17.92
N PRO A 533 4.13 23.18 -17.49
CA PRO A 533 5.26 22.26 -17.28
C PRO A 533 6.08 22.35 -15.96
N ASP A 534 6.91 21.31 -15.75
CA ASP A 534 8.21 21.26 -15.04
C ASP A 534 8.34 21.34 -13.51
N CYS A 535 7.65 20.46 -12.78
CA CYS A 535 8.23 19.85 -11.57
C CYS A 535 8.11 18.34 -11.70
N ALA A 536 9.25 17.69 -11.92
CA ALA A 536 9.36 16.26 -12.17
C ALA A 536 9.51 15.52 -10.83
N LEU A 537 8.61 14.58 -10.57
CA LEU A 537 8.87 13.39 -9.76
C LEU A 537 9.40 12.26 -10.64
#